data_AF-C0XHU7-F1
#
_entry.id   AF-C0XHU7-F1
#
_cell.length_a   1.000
_cell.length_b   1.000
_cell.length_c   1.000
_cell.angle_alpha   90.00
_cell.angle_beta   90.00
_cell.angle_gamma   90.00
#
_symmetry.space_group_name_H-M   'P 1'
#
loop_
_entity.id
_entity.type
_entity.pdbx_description
1 polymer ?
#
loop_
_entity_poly.entity_id
_entity_poly.type
_entity_poly.pdbx_seq_one_letter_code
_entity_poly.pdbx_strand_id
1 'polypeptide(L)'
;MVKDDASIKSHKSDQLAGVKKTFSFLGSVVSKLLGENTYAKSAIYSERIIRGAHSSLNHPLNAGLSLAEFKMAKSSQLGYLAAVKDLMTINFNQFSFMIAWATGEETPEIVNQATGRNYAAYLGESRDERQFTLGYQTAVIHFVQAISGEGGFLPTIMDRLAGFSIEEASQMADAWFSHINRYLRDVSPYKKLTATSDSHIVKGMINEYDSGFLTQYQIGGRTLFQYSSDDGPDFSYQHDLPPIIVRSLADNHLKDAVRRFIKRDVTGLIDLMVSVVLYAICREQLTVDNYDLLGIPALMTSTDRTAIASSLEMNETIIFLKMGIPATIVKSAEKMAILDLSDVAHTRNADNQNFQQIFSYVLGPLHKPIINDFHQKIEIDYGTFDQLFTGMLKKLFLPLLLNYSFARNRALLFARQHLSFDLTSLADTIPVKPTTLTEHVEYIAVVHVAHFSGLIGRGMANHTNLTQADSLSTFSHLMKADPVFRSLDSAYDLRSKSTKKVLYWLYQSSFFKELPESERVRL
;
A
#
# COMPACT_ATOMS: atom_id res chain seq x y z
N MET A 1 43.83 73.67 -16.54
CA MET A 1 43.16 73.30 -17.80
C MET A 1 42.72 71.85 -17.69
N VAL A 2 41.41 71.62 -17.66
CA VAL A 2 40.82 70.31 -17.96
C VAL A 2 40.99 70.08 -19.46
N LYS A 3 41.50 68.92 -19.87
CA LYS A 3 40.96 68.14 -20.99
C LYS A 3 41.73 66.82 -21.18
N ASP A 4 40.96 65.83 -21.61
CA ASP A 4 41.37 64.55 -22.22
C ASP A 4 41.41 63.31 -21.32
N ASP A 5 40.25 62.93 -20.77
CA ASP A 5 40.05 61.54 -20.30
C ASP A 5 38.64 60.97 -20.54
N ALA A 6 37.78 61.68 -21.29
CA ALA A 6 36.39 61.29 -21.50
C ALA A 6 36.13 60.41 -22.73
N SER A 7 37.02 60.39 -23.73
CA SER A 7 36.78 59.63 -24.98
C SER A 7 37.28 58.18 -24.95
N ILE A 8 38.21 57.83 -24.05
CA ILE A 8 38.79 56.48 -23.99
C ILE A 8 37.94 55.53 -23.12
N LYS A 9 37.15 56.07 -22.17
CA LYS A 9 36.29 55.26 -21.30
C LYS A 9 34.97 54.83 -21.94
N SER A 10 34.39 55.59 -22.88
CA SER A 10 33.13 55.20 -23.53
C SER A 10 33.29 54.05 -24.53
N HIS A 11 34.38 54.04 -25.32
CA HIS A 11 34.60 52.96 -26.28
C HIS A 11 34.93 51.60 -25.64
N LYS A 12 35.57 51.57 -24.46
CA LYS A 12 35.78 50.32 -23.71
C LYS A 12 34.52 49.84 -23.00
N SER A 13 33.65 50.73 -22.51
CA SER A 13 32.37 50.30 -21.90
C SER A 13 31.40 49.74 -22.93
N ASP A 14 31.36 50.32 -24.14
CA ASP A 14 30.48 49.87 -25.22
C ASP A 14 30.94 48.54 -25.84
N GLN A 15 32.26 48.31 -25.94
CA GLN A 15 32.79 47.00 -26.35
C GLN A 15 32.53 45.91 -25.29
N LEU A 16 32.67 46.22 -23.99
CA LEU A 16 32.33 45.27 -22.92
C LEU A 16 30.83 44.98 -22.84
N ALA A 17 29.98 45.99 -23.06
CA ALA A 17 28.52 45.82 -23.11
C ALA A 17 28.08 45.01 -24.33
N GLY A 18 28.71 45.23 -25.49
CA GLY A 18 28.53 44.43 -26.70
C GLY A 18 28.88 42.97 -26.45
N VAL A 19 30.07 42.69 -25.91
CA VAL A 19 30.54 41.33 -25.58
C VAL A 19 29.63 40.67 -24.54
N LYS A 20 29.17 41.38 -23.50
CA LYS A 20 28.21 40.84 -22.51
C LYS A 20 26.86 40.49 -23.14
N LYS A 21 26.36 41.31 -24.07
CA LYS A 21 25.13 41.02 -24.84
C LYS A 21 25.31 39.82 -25.75
N THR A 22 26.45 39.69 -26.42
CA THR A 22 26.74 38.53 -27.28
C THR A 22 26.87 37.25 -26.47
N PHE A 23 27.53 37.28 -25.29
CA PHE A 23 27.60 36.12 -24.39
C PHE A 23 26.28 35.80 -23.69
N SER A 24 25.44 36.79 -23.36
CA SER A 24 24.09 36.51 -22.84
C SER A 24 23.16 35.99 -23.93
N PHE A 25 23.33 36.47 -25.17
CA PHE A 25 22.59 35.96 -26.31
C PHE A 25 23.03 34.53 -26.66
N LEU A 26 24.35 34.27 -26.75
CA LEU A 26 24.89 32.92 -26.91
C LEU A 26 24.49 32.02 -25.74
N GLY A 27 24.54 32.49 -24.49
CA GLY A 27 24.07 31.74 -23.33
C GLY A 27 22.58 31.43 -23.40
N SER A 28 21.75 32.36 -23.88
CA SER A 28 20.31 32.12 -24.06
C SER A 28 19.99 31.21 -25.25
N VAL A 29 20.78 31.29 -26.32
CA VAL A 29 20.65 30.48 -27.52
C VAL A 29 21.16 29.07 -27.24
N VAL A 30 22.27 28.92 -26.53
CA VAL A 30 22.84 27.65 -26.05
C VAL A 30 21.92 27.02 -24.99
N SER A 31 21.34 27.78 -24.06
CA SER A 31 20.36 27.24 -23.09
C SER A 31 19.02 26.85 -23.76
N LYS A 32 18.62 27.54 -24.84
CA LYS A 32 17.50 27.13 -25.71
C LYS A 32 17.83 25.94 -26.63
N LEU A 33 19.06 25.82 -27.11
CA LEU A 33 19.54 24.72 -27.98
C LEU A 33 19.89 23.46 -27.19
N LEU A 34 20.42 23.60 -25.97
CA LEU A 34 20.79 22.50 -25.07
C LEU A 34 19.65 22.09 -24.13
N GLY A 35 18.48 22.71 -24.25
CA GLY A 35 17.28 22.26 -23.56
C GLY A 35 17.35 22.32 -22.04
N GLU A 36 18.22 23.13 -21.43
CA GLU A 36 18.41 23.21 -19.97
C GLU A 36 17.12 23.53 -19.22
N ASN A 37 16.20 24.29 -19.83
CA ASN A 37 14.91 24.60 -19.21
C ASN A 37 13.95 23.40 -19.28
N THR A 38 14.11 22.53 -20.27
CA THR A 38 13.39 21.26 -20.41
C THR A 38 14.01 20.19 -19.52
N TYR A 39 15.34 20.15 -19.41
CA TYR A 39 16.10 19.26 -18.55
C TYR A 39 15.94 19.61 -17.07
N ALA A 40 15.95 20.89 -16.69
CA ALA A 40 15.68 21.30 -15.31
C ALA A 40 14.21 21.05 -14.94
N LYS A 41 13.27 21.22 -15.88
CA LYS A 41 11.87 20.82 -15.66
C LYS A 41 11.71 19.31 -15.58
N SER A 42 12.34 18.52 -16.45
CA SER A 42 12.30 17.05 -16.40
C SER A 42 13.03 16.52 -15.16
N ALA A 43 14.09 17.17 -14.68
CA ALA A 43 14.82 16.81 -13.46
C ALA A 43 14.02 17.14 -12.19
N ILE A 44 13.43 18.34 -12.09
CA ILE A 44 12.56 18.72 -10.97
C ILE A 44 11.28 17.86 -10.99
N TYR A 45 10.79 17.50 -12.16
CA TYR A 45 9.59 16.70 -12.33
C TYR A 45 9.83 15.21 -12.07
N SER A 46 10.94 14.64 -12.57
CA SER A 46 11.38 13.30 -12.19
C SER A 46 11.64 13.23 -10.68
N GLU A 47 12.20 14.27 -10.08
CA GLU A 47 12.31 14.35 -8.62
C GLU A 47 10.95 14.44 -7.91
N ARG A 48 9.93 15.08 -8.49
CA ARG A 48 8.54 15.09 -7.96
C ARG A 48 7.82 13.75 -8.10
N ILE A 49 7.98 13.07 -9.24
CA ILE A 49 7.47 11.71 -9.43
C ILE A 49 8.17 10.74 -8.45
N ILE A 50 9.50 10.82 -8.32
CA ILE A 50 10.31 10.02 -7.38
C ILE A 50 9.90 10.27 -5.92
N ARG A 51 9.47 11.48 -5.58
CA ARG A 51 9.04 11.84 -4.23
C ARG A 51 7.58 11.53 -3.93
N GLY A 52 6.84 10.85 -4.82
CA GLY A 52 5.44 10.49 -4.59
C GLY A 52 4.53 11.70 -4.37
N ALA A 53 4.79 12.79 -5.09
CA ALA A 53 4.03 14.03 -4.95
C ALA A 53 2.78 14.07 -5.84
N HIS A 54 2.22 12.91 -6.22
CA HIS A 54 0.98 12.86 -6.98
C HIS A 54 -0.20 12.69 -6.04
N SER A 55 -1.14 13.60 -6.22
CA SER A 55 -2.26 13.77 -5.31
C SER A 55 -3.15 12.53 -5.32
N SER A 56 -3.34 11.94 -4.13
CA SER A 56 -4.66 11.46 -3.71
C SER A 56 -5.72 12.52 -4.07
N LEU A 57 -7.01 12.20 -4.09
CA LEU A 57 -8.10 13.15 -4.35
C LEU A 57 -8.23 14.27 -3.28
N ASN A 58 -7.15 14.98 -2.98
CA ASN A 58 -7.08 16.16 -2.12
C ASN A 58 -7.52 17.41 -2.90
N HIS A 59 -7.61 17.29 -4.24
CA HIS A 59 -8.11 18.32 -5.14
C HIS A 59 -9.39 17.82 -5.83
N PRO A 60 -10.41 18.69 -5.99
CA PRO A 60 -11.59 18.32 -6.75
C PRO A 60 -11.21 18.02 -8.19
N LEU A 61 -11.89 17.04 -8.80
CA LEU A 61 -11.77 16.77 -10.23
C LEU A 61 -12.15 18.03 -11.03
N ASN A 62 -11.47 18.25 -12.15
CA ASN A 62 -11.89 19.28 -13.09
C ASN A 62 -13.31 18.98 -13.59
N ALA A 63 -14.09 20.02 -13.84
CA ALA A 63 -15.49 19.88 -14.26
C ALA A 63 -15.68 19.23 -15.64
N GLY A 64 -14.61 19.12 -16.44
CA GLY A 64 -14.68 18.63 -17.82
C GLY A 64 -15.58 19.51 -18.69
N LEU A 65 -15.97 18.99 -19.87
CA LEU A 65 -17.00 19.61 -20.70
C LEU A 65 -18.39 19.21 -20.22
N SER A 66 -19.31 20.19 -20.18
CA SER A 66 -20.74 19.88 -20.10
C SER A 66 -21.23 19.18 -21.37
N LEU A 67 -22.36 18.48 -21.30
CA LEU A 67 -22.94 17.83 -22.48
C LEU A 67 -23.24 18.84 -23.61
N ALA A 68 -23.62 20.07 -23.26
CA ALA A 68 -23.86 21.12 -24.24
C ALA A 68 -22.57 21.48 -24.99
N GLU A 69 -21.48 21.71 -24.27
CA GLU A 69 -20.18 22.04 -24.85
C GLU A 69 -19.60 20.87 -25.66
N PHE A 70 -19.76 19.65 -25.17
CA PHE A 70 -19.41 18.42 -25.88
C PHE A 70 -20.09 18.35 -27.26
N LYS A 71 -21.38 18.70 -27.34
CA LYS A 71 -22.14 18.68 -28.60
C LYS A 71 -21.75 19.80 -29.57
N MET A 72 -21.16 20.90 -29.09
CA MET A 72 -20.80 22.05 -29.93
C MET A 72 -19.58 21.80 -30.83
N ALA A 73 -18.68 20.88 -30.47
CA ALA A 73 -17.42 20.67 -31.19
C ALA A 73 -17.21 19.20 -31.59
N LYS A 74 -17.15 18.95 -32.89
CA LYS A 74 -16.84 17.61 -33.45
C LYS A 74 -15.47 17.08 -32.98
N SER A 75 -14.49 17.96 -32.81
CA SER A 75 -13.16 17.59 -32.28
C SER A 75 -13.27 17.05 -30.86
N SER A 76 -14.10 17.65 -30.00
CA SER A 76 -14.31 17.18 -28.63
C SER A 76 -15.04 15.83 -28.60
N GLN A 77 -16.01 15.63 -29.50
CA GLN A 77 -16.68 14.33 -29.68
C GLN A 77 -15.70 13.24 -30.12
N LEU A 78 -14.82 13.55 -31.08
CA LEU A 78 -13.80 12.64 -31.56
C LEU A 78 -12.81 12.29 -30.44
N GLY A 79 -12.35 13.29 -29.68
CA GLY A 79 -11.44 13.10 -28.55
C GLY A 79 -12.03 12.20 -27.47
N TYR A 80 -13.30 12.39 -27.12
CA TYR A 80 -13.98 11.56 -26.13
C TYR A 80 -14.09 10.10 -26.57
N LEU A 81 -14.51 9.83 -27.82
CA LEU A 81 -14.61 8.45 -28.32
C LEU A 81 -13.24 7.78 -28.50
N ALA A 82 -12.22 8.54 -28.90
CA ALA A 82 -10.84 8.06 -28.93
C ALA A 82 -10.36 7.65 -27.53
N ALA A 83 -10.69 8.44 -26.50
CA ALA A 83 -10.43 8.10 -25.11
C ALA A 83 -11.13 6.82 -24.69
N VAL A 84 -12.43 6.68 -24.94
CA VAL A 84 -13.19 5.46 -24.58
C VAL A 84 -12.51 4.21 -25.15
N LYS A 85 -12.03 4.26 -26.40
CA LYS A 85 -11.28 3.16 -27.00
C LYS A 85 -9.95 2.88 -26.32
N ASP A 86 -9.18 3.92 -25.97
CA ASP A 86 -7.91 3.75 -25.24
C ASP A 86 -8.14 3.20 -23.82
N LEU A 87 -9.17 3.70 -23.13
CA LEU A 87 -9.58 3.29 -21.78
C LEU A 87 -9.99 1.81 -21.69
N MET A 88 -10.42 1.20 -22.80
CA MET A 88 -10.64 -0.25 -22.86
C MET A 88 -9.36 -1.07 -22.66
N THR A 89 -8.19 -0.47 -22.85
CA THR A 89 -6.89 -1.15 -22.77
C THR A 89 -5.98 -0.62 -21.67
N ILE A 90 -6.48 0.32 -20.87
CA ILE A 90 -5.72 0.89 -19.77
C ILE A 90 -5.32 -0.19 -18.75
N ASN A 91 -4.18 0.00 -18.11
CA ASN A 91 -3.65 -0.87 -17.08
C ASN A 91 -3.68 -0.17 -15.70
N PHE A 92 -3.36 -0.93 -14.66
CA PHE A 92 -3.42 -0.46 -13.28
C PHE A 92 -2.50 0.73 -12.97
N ASN A 93 -1.32 0.78 -13.61
CA ASN A 93 -0.33 1.83 -13.33
C ASN A 93 -0.64 3.18 -14.01
N GLN A 94 -1.36 3.15 -15.14
CA GLN A 94 -1.76 4.37 -15.86
C GLN A 94 -2.83 5.16 -15.10
N PHE A 95 -3.60 4.54 -14.21
CA PHE A 95 -4.68 5.20 -13.48
C PHE A 95 -4.20 6.36 -12.59
N SER A 96 -3.03 6.26 -11.97
CA SER A 96 -2.46 7.35 -11.18
C SER A 96 -2.19 8.61 -12.01
N PHE A 97 -1.72 8.43 -13.25
CA PHE A 97 -1.50 9.56 -14.18
C PHE A 97 -2.81 10.15 -14.67
N MET A 98 -3.85 9.31 -14.84
CA MET A 98 -5.19 9.81 -15.15
C MET A 98 -5.76 10.68 -14.03
N ILE A 99 -5.58 10.29 -12.76
CA ILE A 99 -6.00 11.11 -11.61
C ILE A 99 -5.31 12.46 -11.69
N ALA A 100 -3.98 12.48 -11.82
CA ALA A 100 -3.20 13.72 -11.91
C ALA A 100 -3.69 14.63 -13.05
N TRP A 101 -3.98 14.05 -14.22
CA TRP A 101 -4.52 14.80 -15.36
C TRP A 101 -5.95 15.31 -15.12
N ALA A 102 -6.79 14.49 -14.50
CA ALA A 102 -8.17 14.84 -14.17
C ALA A 102 -8.26 15.93 -13.08
N THR A 103 -7.24 16.05 -12.23
CA THR A 103 -7.10 17.14 -11.24
C THR A 103 -6.39 18.38 -11.78
N GLY A 104 -5.96 18.39 -13.04
CA GLY A 104 -5.42 19.56 -13.72
C GLY A 104 -3.91 19.62 -13.90
N GLU A 105 -3.18 18.52 -13.67
CA GLU A 105 -1.77 18.46 -14.06
C GLU A 105 -1.64 18.17 -15.57
N GLU A 106 -1.11 19.13 -16.34
CA GLU A 106 -1.05 19.09 -17.82
C GLU A 106 0.38 18.94 -18.39
N THR A 107 1.35 18.46 -17.60
CA THR A 107 2.71 18.23 -18.12
C THR A 107 2.69 17.16 -19.22
N PRO A 108 3.52 17.30 -20.28
CA PRO A 108 3.55 16.33 -21.39
C PRO A 108 3.72 14.88 -20.93
N GLU A 109 4.50 14.63 -19.89
CA GLU A 109 4.73 13.31 -19.32
C GLU A 109 3.43 12.70 -18.77
N ILE A 110 2.65 13.46 -18.00
CA ILE A 110 1.36 13.02 -17.44
C ILE A 110 0.39 12.71 -18.56
N VAL A 111 0.25 13.63 -19.52
CA VAL A 111 -0.65 13.45 -20.65
C VAL A 111 -0.23 12.21 -21.46
N ASN A 112 1.07 12.03 -21.72
CA ASN A 112 1.59 10.88 -22.46
C ASN A 112 1.36 9.55 -21.71
N GLN A 113 1.41 9.53 -20.38
CA GLN A 113 1.17 8.32 -19.59
C GLN A 113 -0.33 8.04 -19.36
N ALA A 114 -1.15 9.08 -19.27
CA ALA A 114 -2.60 8.99 -19.09
C ALA A 114 -3.37 8.72 -20.40
N THR A 115 -2.69 8.81 -21.55
CA THR A 115 -3.29 8.63 -22.87
C THR A 115 -2.85 7.32 -23.53
N GLY A 116 -3.60 6.87 -24.53
CA GLY A 116 -3.27 5.67 -25.31
C GLY A 116 -2.86 5.98 -26.74
N ARG A 117 -2.83 4.92 -27.56
CA ARG A 117 -2.38 5.02 -28.96
C ARG A 117 -3.36 5.84 -29.81
N ASN A 118 -4.65 5.80 -29.49
CA ASN A 118 -5.66 6.53 -30.27
C ASN A 118 -5.59 8.04 -29.99
N TYR A 119 -5.18 8.47 -28.80
CA TYR A 119 -4.90 9.90 -28.52
C TYR A 119 -3.94 10.48 -29.55
N ALA A 120 -2.74 9.90 -29.69
CA ALA A 120 -1.73 10.40 -30.61
C ALA A 120 -2.17 10.32 -32.09
N ALA A 121 -2.84 9.23 -32.47
CA ALA A 121 -3.31 9.02 -33.83
C ALA A 121 -4.35 10.06 -34.27
N TYR A 122 -5.38 10.29 -33.45
CA TYR A 122 -6.47 11.20 -33.80
C TYR A 122 -6.19 12.67 -33.45
N LEU A 123 -5.23 12.95 -32.56
CA LEU A 123 -4.79 14.32 -32.30
C LEU A 123 -4.19 14.94 -33.57
N GLY A 124 -3.31 14.21 -34.26
CA GLY A 124 -2.68 14.69 -35.51
C GLY A 124 -3.65 14.83 -36.70
N GLU A 125 -4.83 14.21 -36.63
CA GLU A 125 -5.89 14.32 -37.62
C GLU A 125 -6.95 15.39 -37.25
N SER A 126 -6.92 15.89 -36.01
CA SER A 126 -7.90 16.85 -35.51
C SER A 126 -7.67 18.25 -36.08
N ARG A 127 -8.75 18.93 -36.47
CA ARG A 127 -8.72 20.33 -36.89
C ARG A 127 -8.57 21.32 -35.72
N ASP A 128 -8.87 20.86 -34.51
CA ASP A 128 -8.76 21.64 -33.28
C ASP A 128 -8.21 20.71 -32.18
N GLU A 129 -6.90 20.74 -32.00
CA GLU A 129 -6.17 19.92 -31.03
C GLU A 129 -6.59 20.24 -29.60
N ARG A 130 -6.93 21.51 -29.31
CA ARG A 130 -7.35 21.95 -27.97
C ARG A 130 -8.71 21.35 -27.62
N GLN A 131 -9.69 21.47 -28.51
CA GLN A 131 -11.01 20.88 -28.32
C GLN A 131 -10.97 19.35 -28.28
N PHE A 132 -10.14 18.73 -29.13
CA PHE A 132 -9.91 17.29 -29.07
C PHE A 132 -9.36 16.86 -27.71
N THR A 133 -8.33 17.54 -27.21
CA THR A 133 -7.71 17.23 -25.91
C THR A 133 -8.69 17.42 -24.76
N LEU A 134 -9.51 18.50 -24.78
CA LEU A 134 -10.57 18.71 -23.79
C LEU A 134 -11.63 17.60 -23.82
N GLY A 135 -12.03 17.15 -25.00
CA GLY A 135 -12.94 16.01 -25.16
C GLY A 135 -12.37 14.72 -24.60
N TYR A 136 -11.10 14.43 -24.88
CA TYR A 136 -10.39 13.27 -24.35
C TYR A 136 -10.26 13.34 -22.82
N GLN A 137 -9.82 14.48 -22.29
CA GLN A 137 -9.71 14.71 -20.85
C GLN A 137 -11.06 14.58 -20.14
N THR A 138 -12.17 14.98 -20.78
CA THR A 138 -13.52 14.81 -20.21
C THR A 138 -13.88 13.33 -20.02
N ALA A 139 -13.53 12.46 -20.98
CA ALA A 139 -13.72 11.01 -20.81
C ALA A 139 -12.85 10.44 -19.69
N VAL A 140 -11.60 10.90 -19.58
CA VAL A 140 -10.69 10.55 -18.47
C VAL A 140 -11.28 10.98 -17.12
N ILE A 141 -11.81 12.20 -17.02
CA ILE A 141 -12.47 12.70 -15.80
C ILE A 141 -13.67 11.83 -15.42
N HIS A 142 -14.56 11.52 -16.37
CA HIS A 142 -15.72 10.66 -16.10
C HIS A 142 -15.30 9.24 -15.67
N PHE A 143 -14.25 8.69 -16.28
CA PHE A 143 -13.68 7.39 -15.90
C PHE A 143 -13.14 7.41 -14.47
N VAL A 144 -12.32 8.41 -14.14
CA VAL A 144 -11.77 8.61 -12.79
C VAL A 144 -12.89 8.84 -11.78
N GLN A 145 -13.91 9.62 -12.12
CA GLN A 145 -15.07 9.87 -11.26
C GLN A 145 -15.82 8.57 -10.93
N ALA A 146 -16.05 7.70 -11.92
CA ALA A 146 -16.74 6.42 -11.70
C ALA A 146 -15.95 5.47 -10.79
N ILE A 147 -14.62 5.59 -10.75
CA ILE A 147 -13.77 4.71 -9.95
C ILE A 147 -13.48 5.31 -8.58
N SER A 148 -12.98 6.54 -8.51
CA SER A 148 -12.49 7.17 -7.28
C SER A 148 -13.29 8.38 -6.83
N GLY A 149 -14.18 8.92 -7.66
CA GLY A 149 -15.04 10.04 -7.30
C GLY A 149 -16.12 9.67 -6.29
N GLU A 150 -16.85 10.67 -5.79
CA GLU A 150 -17.99 10.47 -4.88
C GLU A 150 -19.04 9.52 -5.48
N GLY A 151 -19.46 8.50 -4.72
CA GLY A 151 -20.35 7.43 -5.21
C GLY A 151 -19.69 6.44 -6.19
N GLY A 152 -18.39 6.61 -6.47
CA GLY A 152 -17.61 5.72 -7.32
C GLY A 152 -17.33 4.34 -6.68
N PHE A 153 -16.64 3.50 -7.42
CA PHE A 153 -16.24 2.14 -7.00
C PHE A 153 -15.50 2.14 -5.66
N LEU A 154 -14.41 2.90 -5.54
CA LEU A 154 -13.53 2.90 -4.36
C LEU A 154 -14.25 3.38 -3.11
N PRO A 155 -14.94 4.55 -3.07
CA PRO A 155 -15.69 4.94 -1.88
C PRO A 155 -16.76 3.91 -1.49
N THR A 156 -17.50 3.37 -2.46
CA THR A 156 -18.51 2.34 -2.20
C THR A 156 -17.92 1.11 -1.50
N ILE A 157 -16.72 0.68 -1.89
CA ILE A 157 -16.04 -0.46 -1.26
C ILE A 157 -15.49 -0.10 0.10
N MET A 158 -14.89 1.08 0.24
CA MET A 158 -14.37 1.56 1.51
C MET A 158 -15.48 1.69 2.55
N ASP A 159 -16.67 2.17 2.16
CA ASP A 159 -17.84 2.25 3.03
C ASP A 159 -18.34 0.85 3.44
N ARG A 160 -18.37 -0.10 2.51
CA ARG A 160 -18.71 -1.51 2.82
C ARG A 160 -17.70 -2.14 3.77
N LEU A 161 -16.41 -1.95 3.51
CA LEU A 161 -15.33 -2.43 4.39
C LEU A 161 -15.45 -1.82 5.78
N ALA A 162 -15.71 -0.51 5.88
CA ALA A 162 -15.92 0.16 7.15
C ALA A 162 -17.10 -0.46 7.92
N GLY A 163 -18.17 -0.80 7.20
CA GLY A 163 -19.39 -1.40 7.74
C GLY A 163 -19.27 -2.85 8.27
N PHE A 164 -18.18 -3.59 7.99
CA PHE A 164 -18.08 -4.95 8.52
C PHE A 164 -17.94 -4.96 10.04
N SER A 165 -18.63 -5.90 10.68
CA SER A 165 -18.40 -6.25 12.08
C SER A 165 -17.02 -6.91 12.28
N ILE A 166 -16.58 -6.99 13.54
CA ILE A 166 -15.34 -7.69 13.91
C ILE A 166 -15.46 -9.18 13.56
N GLU A 167 -16.64 -9.75 13.75
CA GLU A 167 -16.96 -11.14 13.47
C GLU A 167 -16.87 -11.44 11.97
N GLU A 168 -17.49 -10.61 11.12
CA GLU A 168 -17.40 -10.75 9.65
C GLU A 168 -15.96 -10.60 9.16
N ALA A 169 -15.22 -9.62 9.69
CA ALA A 169 -13.81 -9.43 9.35
C ALA A 169 -12.94 -10.62 9.78
N SER A 170 -13.21 -11.22 10.95
CA SER A 170 -12.52 -12.43 11.43
C SER A 170 -12.78 -13.63 10.51
N GLN A 171 -14.05 -13.87 10.16
CA GLN A 171 -14.44 -14.94 9.25
C GLN A 171 -13.80 -14.77 7.87
N MET A 172 -13.76 -13.54 7.37
CA MET A 172 -13.10 -13.22 6.10
C MET A 172 -11.60 -13.50 6.17
N ALA A 173 -10.91 -13.07 7.23
CA ALA A 173 -9.48 -13.31 7.41
C ALA A 173 -9.15 -14.81 7.48
N ASP A 174 -9.93 -15.59 8.24
CA ASP A 174 -9.77 -17.05 8.34
C ASP A 174 -9.99 -17.75 6.99
N ALA A 175 -11.07 -17.41 6.28
CA ALA A 175 -11.41 -17.99 5.00
C ALA A 175 -10.38 -17.63 3.93
N TRP A 176 -9.89 -16.39 3.92
CA TRP A 176 -8.91 -15.90 2.95
C TRP A 176 -7.54 -16.52 3.20
N PHE A 177 -7.06 -16.52 4.44
CA PHE A 177 -5.80 -17.19 4.77
C PHE A 177 -5.84 -18.68 4.41
N SER A 178 -6.95 -19.37 4.71
CA SER A 178 -7.15 -20.76 4.31
C SER A 178 -7.16 -20.92 2.79
N HIS A 179 -7.79 -20.00 2.06
CA HIS A 179 -7.79 -19.99 0.59
C HIS A 179 -6.36 -19.95 0.04
N ILE A 180 -5.55 -19.00 0.54
CA ILE A 180 -4.17 -18.75 0.10
C ILE A 180 -3.25 -19.92 0.45
N ASN A 181 -3.38 -20.45 1.68
CA ASN A 181 -2.51 -21.52 2.17
C ASN A 181 -2.61 -22.81 1.34
N ARG A 182 -3.74 -23.04 0.64
CA ARG A 182 -3.91 -24.21 -0.25
C ARG A 182 -2.87 -24.27 -1.37
N TYR A 183 -2.46 -23.11 -1.89
CA TYR A 183 -1.50 -23.03 -2.98
C TYR A 183 -0.12 -22.55 -2.55
N LEU A 184 0.02 -21.72 -1.51
CA LEU A 184 1.35 -21.29 -1.02
C LEU A 184 2.07 -22.32 -0.14
N ARG A 185 1.33 -23.19 0.58
CA ARG A 185 1.87 -24.37 1.32
C ARG A 185 3.21 -24.11 2.03
N ASP A 186 3.23 -23.14 2.93
CA ASP A 186 4.37 -22.75 3.76
C ASP A 186 5.55 -22.07 3.04
N VAL A 187 5.44 -21.80 1.73
CA VAL A 187 6.48 -21.07 0.98
C VAL A 187 6.49 -19.60 1.40
N SER A 188 7.68 -19.12 1.79
CA SER A 188 7.86 -17.71 2.20
C SER A 188 7.62 -16.76 1.01
N PRO A 189 6.76 -15.74 1.16
CA PRO A 189 6.53 -14.71 0.14
C PRO A 189 7.77 -13.90 -0.26
N TYR A 190 8.82 -13.92 0.56
CA TYR A 190 10.09 -13.24 0.29
C TYR A 190 11.04 -14.05 -0.58
N LYS A 191 10.69 -15.31 -0.89
CA LYS A 191 11.52 -16.20 -1.70
C LYS A 191 11.11 -16.11 -3.17
N LYS A 192 12.09 -15.90 -4.05
CA LYS A 192 11.89 -16.01 -5.50
C LYS A 192 11.62 -17.46 -5.91
N LEU A 193 10.63 -17.66 -6.77
CA LEU A 193 10.35 -18.98 -7.35
C LEU A 193 11.40 -19.28 -8.42
N THR A 194 11.93 -20.49 -8.42
CA THR A 194 13.06 -20.86 -9.31
C THR A 194 12.94 -22.27 -9.89
N ALA A 195 11.97 -23.07 -9.43
CA ALA A 195 11.86 -24.49 -9.77
C ALA A 195 10.53 -24.83 -10.42
N THR A 196 10.54 -25.87 -11.26
CA THR A 196 9.32 -26.42 -11.89
C THR A 196 8.32 -26.98 -10.86
N SER A 197 8.78 -27.36 -9.66
CA SER A 197 7.94 -27.74 -8.52
C SER A 197 7.01 -26.62 -8.05
N ASP A 198 7.36 -25.36 -8.35
CA ASP A 198 6.62 -24.17 -7.93
C ASP A 198 5.42 -23.87 -8.87
N SER A 199 5.20 -24.70 -9.91
CA SER A 199 4.13 -24.51 -10.90
C SER A 199 2.71 -24.40 -10.30
N HIS A 200 2.46 -25.10 -9.19
CA HIS A 200 1.18 -25.00 -8.47
C HIS A 200 0.99 -23.63 -7.79
N ILE A 201 2.07 -23.02 -7.30
CA ILE A 201 2.08 -21.69 -6.69
C ILE A 201 1.87 -20.62 -7.78
N VAL A 202 2.59 -20.75 -8.89
CA VAL A 202 2.43 -19.89 -10.08
C VAL A 202 0.98 -19.92 -10.56
N LYS A 203 0.39 -21.11 -10.71
CA LYS A 203 -1.02 -21.27 -11.08
C LYS A 203 -1.96 -20.66 -10.04
N GLY A 204 -1.66 -20.82 -8.75
CA GLY A 204 -2.41 -20.20 -7.66
C GLY A 204 -2.44 -18.67 -7.76
N MET A 205 -1.29 -18.02 -7.95
CA MET A 205 -1.20 -16.57 -8.09
C MET A 205 -1.87 -16.03 -9.36
N ILE A 206 -1.74 -16.74 -10.49
CA ILE A 206 -2.46 -16.38 -11.72
C ILE A 206 -3.97 -16.48 -11.49
N ASN A 207 -4.45 -17.53 -10.82
CA ASN A 207 -5.86 -17.67 -10.49
C ASN A 207 -6.35 -16.59 -9.51
N GLU A 208 -5.50 -16.14 -8.58
CA GLU A 208 -5.79 -15.03 -7.67
C GLU A 208 -6.01 -13.73 -8.45
N TYR A 209 -5.17 -13.46 -9.45
CA TYR A 209 -5.36 -12.33 -10.35
C TYR A 209 -6.62 -12.47 -11.22
N ASP A 210 -6.88 -13.64 -11.81
CA ASP A 210 -7.98 -13.82 -12.77
C ASP A 210 -9.37 -13.94 -12.10
N SER A 211 -9.44 -14.55 -10.92
CA SER A 211 -10.69 -14.91 -10.22
C SER A 211 -10.48 -15.18 -8.72
N GLY A 212 -9.70 -14.32 -8.05
CA GLY A 212 -9.29 -14.50 -6.65
C GLY A 212 -10.42 -14.48 -5.63
N PHE A 213 -10.03 -14.62 -4.37
CA PHE A 213 -10.91 -14.74 -3.21
C PHE A 213 -12.04 -13.69 -3.19
N LEU A 214 -11.72 -12.42 -3.43
CA LEU A 214 -12.66 -11.30 -3.31
C LEU A 214 -13.73 -11.27 -4.39
N THR A 215 -13.49 -11.94 -5.52
CA THR A 215 -14.48 -12.09 -6.59
C THR A 215 -15.55 -13.12 -6.26
N GLN A 216 -15.28 -14.03 -5.32
CA GLN A 216 -16.13 -15.18 -5.00
C GLN A 216 -16.73 -15.10 -3.60
N TYR A 217 -15.98 -14.55 -2.64
CA TYR A 217 -16.40 -14.47 -1.25
C TYR A 217 -17.57 -13.50 -1.07
N GLN A 218 -18.62 -13.97 -0.38
CA GLN A 218 -19.85 -13.21 -0.16
C GLN A 218 -20.07 -12.95 1.32
N ILE A 219 -20.40 -11.70 1.65
CA ILE A 219 -20.89 -11.28 2.96
C ILE A 219 -22.29 -10.73 2.75
N GLY A 220 -23.29 -11.26 3.45
CA GLY A 220 -24.69 -10.86 3.27
C GLY A 220 -25.24 -11.10 1.85
N GLY A 221 -24.73 -12.11 1.14
CA GLY A 221 -25.17 -12.49 -0.21
C GLY A 221 -24.66 -11.59 -1.35
N ARG A 222 -23.69 -10.72 -1.09
CA ARG A 222 -23.01 -9.89 -2.09
C ARG A 222 -21.50 -10.00 -1.95
N THR A 223 -20.77 -9.90 -3.06
CA THR A 223 -19.30 -9.83 -3.01
C THR A 223 -18.87 -8.41 -2.67
N LEU A 224 -17.69 -8.27 -2.05
CA LEU A 224 -17.17 -6.95 -1.64
C LEU A 224 -17.08 -6.00 -2.85
N PHE A 225 -16.57 -6.51 -3.98
CA PHE A 225 -16.38 -5.76 -5.22
C PHE A 225 -17.59 -5.70 -6.16
N GLN A 226 -18.77 -6.15 -5.71
CA GLN A 226 -19.98 -6.00 -6.53
C GLN A 226 -20.36 -4.52 -6.69
N TYR A 227 -20.06 -3.93 -7.83
CA TYR A 227 -20.34 -2.52 -8.13
C TYR A 227 -21.16 -2.38 -9.41
N SER A 228 -22.14 -1.46 -9.40
CA SER A 228 -22.87 -1.06 -10.60
C SER A 228 -22.27 0.22 -11.14
N SER A 229 -21.78 0.19 -12.38
CA SER A 229 -21.26 1.35 -13.10
C SER A 229 -22.36 2.21 -13.73
N ASP A 230 -23.63 1.95 -13.43
CA ASP A 230 -24.75 2.50 -14.19
C ASP A 230 -25.01 3.98 -13.90
N ASP A 231 -24.50 4.52 -12.79
CA ASP A 231 -24.84 5.85 -12.28
C ASP A 231 -23.84 6.99 -12.64
N GLY A 232 -22.93 6.77 -13.60
CA GLY A 232 -21.95 7.77 -14.05
C GLY A 232 -22.28 8.49 -15.37
N PRO A 233 -21.73 9.70 -15.62
CA PRO A 233 -21.90 10.42 -16.88
C PRO A 233 -21.19 9.69 -18.04
N ASP A 234 -21.93 9.34 -19.08
CA ASP A 234 -21.41 8.66 -20.27
C ASP A 234 -21.91 9.35 -21.54
N PHE A 235 -21.01 10.00 -22.27
CA PHE A 235 -21.32 10.71 -23.52
C PHE A 235 -21.12 9.85 -24.76
N SER A 236 -20.78 8.56 -24.61
CA SER A 236 -20.45 7.66 -25.72
C SER A 236 -21.55 7.57 -26.79
N TYR A 237 -22.81 7.85 -26.44
CA TYR A 237 -23.96 7.84 -27.35
C TYR A 237 -24.48 9.23 -27.75
N GLN A 238 -23.88 10.29 -27.23
CA GLN A 238 -24.46 11.64 -27.27
C GLN A 238 -23.79 12.52 -28.33
N HIS A 239 -23.17 11.89 -29.34
CA HIS A 239 -22.38 12.53 -30.40
C HIS A 239 -23.14 12.58 -31.75
N ASP A 240 -22.71 13.49 -32.62
CA ASP A 240 -23.25 13.67 -33.98
C ASP A 240 -22.20 13.35 -35.06
N LEU A 241 -21.23 12.48 -34.71
CA LEU A 241 -20.17 12.07 -35.63
C LEU A 241 -20.67 11.13 -36.74
N PRO A 242 -20.10 11.22 -37.96
CA PRO A 242 -20.44 10.31 -39.06
C PRO A 242 -20.24 8.83 -38.69
N PRO A 243 -21.13 7.91 -39.10
CA PRO A 243 -21.05 6.48 -38.76
C PRO A 243 -19.72 5.80 -39.14
N ILE A 244 -19.04 6.28 -40.19
CA ILE A 244 -17.74 5.74 -40.63
C ILE A 244 -16.66 5.97 -39.57
N ILE A 245 -16.66 7.14 -38.92
CA ILE A 245 -15.71 7.49 -37.86
C ILE A 245 -16.02 6.67 -36.61
N VAL A 246 -17.31 6.58 -36.24
CA VAL A 246 -17.77 5.80 -35.07
C VAL A 246 -17.39 4.32 -35.21
N ARG A 247 -17.61 3.72 -36.40
CA ARG A 247 -17.21 2.33 -36.68
C ARG A 247 -15.70 2.07 -36.52
N SER A 248 -14.85 3.06 -36.82
CA SER A 248 -13.39 2.94 -36.65
C SER A 248 -12.95 2.97 -35.19
N LEU A 249 -13.78 3.53 -34.30
CA LEU A 249 -13.54 3.64 -32.87
C LEU A 249 -14.15 2.47 -32.05
N ALA A 250 -14.89 1.57 -32.73
CA ALA A 250 -15.69 0.49 -32.17
C ALA A 250 -16.80 0.99 -31.21
N ASP A 251 -17.93 0.27 -31.16
CA ASP A 251 -19.08 0.59 -30.28
C ASP A 251 -18.75 0.26 -28.81
N ASN A 252 -17.73 0.91 -28.26
CA ASN A 252 -17.36 0.79 -26.85
C ASN A 252 -18.03 1.90 -26.05
N HIS A 253 -18.39 1.59 -24.81
CA HIS A 253 -18.93 2.58 -23.86
C HIS A 253 -17.95 2.86 -22.76
N LEU A 254 -17.99 4.10 -22.25
CA LEU A 254 -17.21 4.46 -21.08
C LEU A 254 -17.54 3.53 -19.91
N LYS A 255 -18.82 3.19 -19.71
CA LYS A 255 -19.24 2.23 -18.67
C LYS A 255 -18.61 0.85 -18.83
N ASP A 256 -18.43 0.38 -20.07
CA ASP A 256 -17.79 -0.91 -20.32
C ASP A 256 -16.29 -0.86 -20.04
N ALA A 257 -15.63 0.26 -20.37
CA ALA A 257 -14.23 0.49 -20.02
C ALA A 257 -14.05 0.48 -18.49
N VAL A 258 -14.91 1.20 -17.75
CA VAL A 258 -14.92 1.21 -16.28
C VAL A 258 -15.11 -0.20 -15.72
N ARG A 259 -16.14 -0.92 -16.17
CA ARG A 259 -16.43 -2.29 -15.71
C ARG A 259 -15.27 -3.25 -15.98
N ARG A 260 -14.65 -3.15 -17.16
CA ARG A 260 -13.51 -3.98 -17.55
C ARG A 260 -12.30 -3.69 -16.67
N PHE A 261 -11.96 -2.41 -16.46
CA PHE A 261 -10.81 -2.01 -15.66
C PHE A 261 -10.97 -2.42 -14.20
N ILE A 262 -12.15 -2.20 -13.61
CA ILE A 262 -12.47 -2.63 -12.24
C ILE A 262 -12.30 -4.14 -12.09
N LYS A 263 -12.91 -4.92 -13.00
CA LYS A 263 -12.93 -6.39 -12.90
C LYS A 263 -11.56 -7.01 -13.15
N ARG A 264 -10.86 -6.58 -14.20
CA ARG A 264 -9.61 -7.21 -14.64
C ARG A 264 -8.40 -6.68 -13.90
N ASP A 265 -8.30 -5.37 -13.73
CA ASP A 265 -7.05 -4.74 -13.32
C ASP A 265 -7.09 -4.36 -11.84
N VAL A 266 -8.17 -3.72 -11.36
CA VAL A 266 -8.24 -3.29 -9.95
C VAL A 266 -8.46 -4.49 -9.02
N THR A 267 -9.53 -5.26 -9.28
CA THR A 267 -9.93 -6.36 -8.40
C THR A 267 -8.84 -7.43 -8.33
N GLY A 268 -8.37 -7.92 -9.48
CA GLY A 268 -7.37 -8.99 -9.55
C GLY A 268 -6.03 -8.62 -8.91
N LEU A 269 -5.52 -7.40 -9.17
CA LEU A 269 -4.23 -6.99 -8.62
C LEU A 269 -4.31 -6.68 -7.12
N ILE A 270 -5.40 -6.06 -6.65
CA ILE A 270 -5.60 -5.84 -5.21
C ILE A 270 -5.77 -7.17 -4.48
N ASP A 271 -6.52 -8.12 -5.04
CA ASP A 271 -6.69 -9.45 -4.45
C ASP A 271 -5.35 -10.18 -4.33
N LEU A 272 -4.56 -10.22 -5.40
CA LEU A 272 -3.23 -10.81 -5.39
C LEU A 272 -2.30 -10.14 -4.37
N MET A 273 -2.21 -8.80 -4.38
CA MET A 273 -1.31 -8.08 -3.49
C MET A 273 -1.70 -8.27 -2.02
N VAL A 274 -2.98 -8.09 -1.67
CA VAL A 274 -3.46 -8.29 -0.30
C VAL A 274 -3.27 -9.74 0.13
N SER A 275 -3.51 -10.71 -0.75
CA SER A 275 -3.30 -12.13 -0.46
C SER A 275 -1.87 -12.45 -0.06
N VAL A 276 -0.89 -12.00 -0.85
CA VAL A 276 0.53 -12.26 -0.58
C VAL A 276 0.98 -11.53 0.70
N VAL A 277 0.52 -10.30 0.92
CA VAL A 277 0.81 -9.51 2.13
C VAL A 277 0.21 -10.15 3.38
N LEU A 278 -1.07 -10.58 3.31
CA LEU A 278 -1.75 -11.26 4.40
C LEU A 278 -1.01 -12.53 4.79
N TYR A 279 -0.62 -13.33 3.81
CA TYR A 279 0.15 -14.55 4.05
C TYR A 279 1.52 -14.26 4.67
N ALA A 280 2.25 -13.27 4.16
CA ALA A 280 3.56 -12.88 4.68
C ALA A 280 3.48 -12.47 6.15
N ILE A 281 2.49 -11.64 6.52
CA ILE A 281 2.33 -11.17 7.91
C ILE A 281 1.96 -12.33 8.82
N CYS A 282 1.01 -13.17 8.42
CA CYS A 282 0.59 -14.31 9.23
C CYS A 282 1.72 -15.32 9.43
N ARG A 283 2.58 -15.52 8.42
CA ARG A 283 3.68 -16.50 8.48
C ARG A 283 4.93 -16.00 9.20
N GLU A 284 5.22 -14.71 9.11
CA GLU A 284 6.53 -14.17 9.50
C GLU A 284 6.44 -13.27 10.74
N GLN A 285 5.26 -12.69 10.99
CA GLN A 285 5.05 -11.77 12.12
C GLN A 285 4.20 -12.41 13.22
N LEU A 286 3.16 -13.17 12.87
CA LEU A 286 2.30 -13.88 13.82
C LEU A 286 2.85 -15.29 14.07
N THR A 287 4.01 -15.38 14.74
CA THR A 287 4.70 -16.65 15.03
C THR A 287 5.01 -16.80 16.51
N VAL A 288 5.22 -18.04 16.96
CA VAL A 288 5.56 -18.40 18.35
C VAL A 288 6.93 -17.90 18.81
N ASP A 289 7.80 -17.51 17.88
CA ASP A 289 9.15 -17.00 18.16
C ASP A 289 9.20 -15.46 18.20
N ASN A 290 8.13 -14.80 17.75
CA ASN A 290 8.02 -13.34 17.74
C ASN A 290 7.50 -12.80 19.08
N TYR A 291 8.31 -12.91 20.13
CA TYR A 291 7.96 -12.40 21.45
C TYR A 291 7.74 -10.88 21.52
N ASP A 292 8.13 -10.11 20.50
CA ASP A 292 7.85 -8.67 20.46
C ASP A 292 6.36 -8.34 20.34
N LEU A 293 5.53 -9.33 19.95
CA LEU A 293 4.07 -9.22 20.01
C LEU A 293 3.55 -9.00 21.45
N LEU A 294 4.25 -9.47 22.49
CA LEU A 294 3.89 -9.18 23.88
C LEU A 294 3.82 -7.67 24.15
N GLY A 295 4.71 -6.90 23.52
CA GLY A 295 4.81 -5.45 23.66
C GLY A 295 3.86 -4.64 22.78
N ILE A 296 2.91 -5.25 22.07
CA ILE A 296 1.90 -4.52 21.29
C ILE A 296 1.07 -3.64 22.24
N PRO A 297 0.96 -2.32 21.96
CA PRO A 297 0.21 -1.37 22.79
C PRO A 297 -1.29 -1.67 22.71
N ALA A 298 -1.76 -2.54 23.58
CA ALA A 298 -3.15 -2.67 23.95
C ALA A 298 -3.26 -2.47 25.46
N LEU A 299 -4.43 -2.14 25.99
CA LEU A 299 -4.69 -2.05 27.44
C LEU A 299 -4.37 -3.40 28.11
N MET A 300 -3.12 -3.61 28.54
CA MET A 300 -2.59 -4.94 28.90
C MET A 300 -3.24 -5.52 30.16
N THR A 301 -3.94 -4.68 30.93
CA THR A 301 -4.66 -5.06 32.15
C THR A 301 -6.18 -5.15 31.95
N SER A 302 -6.68 -4.98 30.73
CA SER A 302 -8.12 -5.09 30.43
C SER A 302 -8.45 -6.43 29.77
N THR A 303 -9.60 -6.99 30.12
CA THR A 303 -10.26 -8.08 29.38
C THR A 303 -11.57 -7.61 28.74
N ASP A 304 -11.82 -6.32 28.71
CA ASP A 304 -12.94 -5.75 27.95
C ASP A 304 -12.53 -5.64 26.48
N ARG A 305 -13.15 -6.46 25.62
CA ARG A 305 -12.89 -6.50 24.19
C ARG A 305 -13.13 -5.14 23.52
N THR A 306 -14.12 -4.37 23.96
CA THR A 306 -14.42 -3.06 23.37
C THR A 306 -13.31 -2.06 23.68
N ALA A 307 -12.88 -1.98 24.94
CA ALA A 307 -11.77 -1.13 25.35
C ALA A 307 -10.45 -1.53 24.67
N ILE A 308 -10.19 -2.83 24.50
CA ILE A 308 -9.00 -3.32 23.78
C ILE A 308 -9.07 -2.90 22.31
N ALA A 309 -10.22 -3.10 21.64
CA ALA A 309 -10.40 -2.72 20.24
C ALA A 309 -10.15 -1.22 20.03
N SER A 310 -10.76 -0.35 20.85
CA SER A 310 -10.52 1.09 20.78
C SER A 310 -9.04 1.46 21.00
N SER A 311 -8.36 0.77 21.94
CA SER A 311 -6.92 1.00 22.16
C SER A 311 -6.06 0.57 20.97
N LEU A 312 -6.42 -0.51 20.28
CA LEU A 312 -5.71 -0.99 19.09
C LEU A 312 -5.90 -0.02 17.93
N GLU A 313 -7.13 0.44 17.69
CA GLU A 313 -7.45 1.46 16.68
C GLU A 313 -6.68 2.77 16.93
N MET A 314 -6.62 3.24 18.18
CA MET A 314 -5.85 4.45 18.53
C MET A 314 -4.35 4.33 18.28
N ASN A 315 -3.80 3.11 18.33
CA ASN A 315 -2.36 2.85 18.17
C ASN A 315 -2.02 2.17 16.83
N GLU A 316 -2.97 2.11 15.90
CA GLU A 316 -2.90 1.30 14.68
C GLU A 316 -1.62 1.54 13.88
N THR A 317 -1.31 2.80 13.56
CA THR A 317 -0.11 3.16 12.78
C THR A 317 1.19 2.66 13.44
N ILE A 318 1.27 2.75 14.78
CA ILE A 318 2.45 2.29 15.53
C ILE A 318 2.53 0.76 15.50
N ILE A 319 1.39 0.07 15.63
CA ILE A 319 1.32 -1.38 15.58
C ILE A 319 1.73 -1.90 14.21
N PHE A 320 1.18 -1.31 13.15
CA PHE A 320 1.48 -1.69 11.77
C PHE A 320 2.96 -1.51 11.44
N LEU A 321 3.55 -0.38 11.86
CA LEU A 321 4.98 -0.15 11.71
C LEU A 321 5.82 -1.21 12.46
N LYS A 322 5.44 -1.54 13.71
CA LYS A 322 6.15 -2.56 14.52
C LYS A 322 6.05 -3.96 13.92
N MET A 323 4.91 -4.30 13.34
CA MET A 323 4.70 -5.56 12.62
C MET A 323 5.33 -5.57 11.22
N GLY A 324 6.01 -4.50 10.81
CA GLY A 324 6.64 -4.42 9.49
C GLY A 324 5.65 -4.39 8.33
N ILE A 325 4.38 -4.05 8.60
CA ILE A 325 3.33 -3.95 7.57
C ILE A 325 3.64 -2.71 6.71
N PRO A 326 3.91 -2.86 5.41
CA PRO A 326 4.23 -1.73 4.55
C PRO A 326 3.00 -0.83 4.37
N ALA A 327 3.25 0.48 4.24
CA ALA A 327 2.20 1.48 4.08
C ALA A 327 1.69 1.63 2.63
N THR A 328 2.41 1.08 1.65
CA THR A 328 2.08 1.21 0.22
C THR A 328 2.26 -0.12 -0.51
N ILE A 329 1.58 -0.24 -1.65
CA ILE A 329 1.67 -1.38 -2.57
C ILE A 329 3.11 -1.55 -3.06
N VAL A 330 3.79 -0.46 -3.46
CA VAL A 330 5.19 -0.50 -3.92
C VAL A 330 6.12 -1.11 -2.86
N LYS A 331 6.08 -0.58 -1.62
CA LYS A 331 6.93 -1.07 -0.52
C LYS A 331 6.63 -2.51 -0.14
N SER A 332 5.42 -2.98 -0.41
CA SER A 332 5.04 -4.38 -0.25
C SER A 332 5.67 -5.23 -1.36
N ALA A 333 5.48 -4.82 -2.61
CA ALA A 333 5.98 -5.53 -3.79
C ALA A 333 7.51 -5.67 -3.78
N GLU A 334 8.25 -4.64 -3.39
CA GLU A 334 9.72 -4.66 -3.32
C GLU A 334 10.26 -5.82 -2.48
N LYS A 335 9.57 -6.17 -1.40
CA LYS A 335 9.99 -7.25 -0.51
C LYS A 335 9.54 -8.62 -1.02
N MET A 336 8.45 -8.69 -1.76
CA MET A 336 7.76 -9.92 -2.13
C MET A 336 8.31 -10.51 -3.43
N ALA A 337 9.48 -11.13 -3.34
CA ALA A 337 10.11 -11.79 -4.49
C ALA A 337 9.28 -12.93 -5.10
N ILE A 338 8.28 -13.46 -4.38
CA ILE A 338 7.35 -14.47 -4.92
C ILE A 338 6.48 -13.93 -6.07
N LEU A 339 6.29 -12.62 -6.15
CA LEU A 339 5.53 -11.95 -7.22
C LEU A 339 6.30 -11.87 -8.55
N ASP A 340 7.60 -12.18 -8.55
CA ASP A 340 8.39 -12.26 -9.78
C ASP A 340 8.31 -13.68 -10.37
N LEU A 341 7.43 -13.86 -11.35
CA LEU A 341 7.21 -15.15 -12.02
C LEU A 341 8.06 -15.33 -13.28
N SER A 342 8.96 -14.40 -13.57
CA SER A 342 9.75 -14.37 -14.82
C SER A 342 10.55 -15.66 -15.08
N ASP A 343 11.03 -16.32 -14.03
CA ASP A 343 11.90 -17.49 -14.14
C ASP A 343 11.15 -18.84 -14.17
N VAL A 344 9.84 -18.85 -13.91
CA VAL A 344 9.06 -20.09 -13.70
C VAL A 344 7.84 -20.19 -14.64
N ALA A 345 7.43 -19.08 -15.24
CA ALA A 345 6.34 -19.02 -16.19
C ALA A 345 6.71 -19.62 -17.56
N HIS A 346 6.35 -20.87 -17.81
CA HIS A 346 6.38 -21.46 -19.17
C HIS A 346 5.16 -21.08 -20.04
N THR A 347 4.49 -19.98 -19.73
CA THR A 347 3.24 -19.57 -20.39
C THR A 347 3.52 -18.77 -21.67
N ARG A 348 2.57 -18.77 -22.60
CA ARG A 348 2.66 -18.14 -23.93
C ARG A 348 2.87 -16.61 -23.92
N ASN A 349 2.95 -15.96 -22.75
CA ASN A 349 3.15 -14.51 -22.59
C ASN A 349 4.05 -14.20 -21.38
N ALA A 350 5.34 -14.51 -21.51
CA ALA A 350 6.35 -14.31 -20.45
C ALA A 350 6.52 -12.84 -20.02
N ASP A 351 6.23 -11.88 -20.91
CA ASP A 351 6.41 -10.44 -20.66
C ASP A 351 5.40 -9.86 -19.63
N ASN A 352 4.35 -10.62 -19.27
CA ASN A 352 3.21 -10.12 -18.47
C ASN A 352 3.03 -10.77 -17.09
N GLN A 353 3.94 -11.65 -16.66
CA GLN A 353 3.78 -12.39 -15.40
C GLN A 353 4.71 -11.93 -14.27
N ASN A 354 5.47 -10.85 -14.47
CA ASN A 354 6.19 -10.20 -13.38
C ASN A 354 5.27 -9.20 -12.64
N PHE A 355 4.43 -9.72 -11.75
CA PHE A 355 3.54 -8.90 -10.93
C PHE A 355 4.34 -7.93 -10.05
N GLN A 356 5.51 -8.35 -9.56
CA GLN A 356 6.39 -7.47 -8.78
C GLN A 356 6.70 -6.17 -9.53
N GLN A 357 7.04 -6.27 -10.82
CA GLN A 357 7.34 -5.12 -11.66
C GLN A 357 6.10 -4.25 -11.92
N ILE A 358 4.93 -4.86 -12.11
CA ILE A 358 3.65 -4.15 -12.27
C ILE A 358 3.39 -3.26 -11.07
N PHE A 359 3.62 -3.79 -9.86
CA PHE A 359 3.39 -3.08 -8.60
C PHE A 359 4.50 -2.11 -8.18
N SER A 360 5.68 -2.16 -8.79
CA SER A 360 6.83 -1.39 -8.32
C SER A 360 7.14 -0.19 -9.20
N TYR A 361 6.88 -0.28 -10.50
CA TYR A 361 7.39 0.70 -11.46
C TYR A 361 6.36 1.15 -12.49
N VAL A 362 6.54 2.38 -12.98
CA VAL A 362 5.86 2.87 -14.18
C VAL A 362 6.33 2.05 -15.38
N LEU A 363 5.38 1.47 -16.11
CA LEU A 363 5.67 0.60 -17.26
C LEU A 363 5.35 1.31 -18.57
N GLY A 364 6.27 1.21 -19.53
CA GLY A 364 6.02 1.66 -20.90
C GLY A 364 5.18 0.66 -21.71
N PRO A 365 4.91 0.96 -23.00
CA PRO A 365 4.05 0.13 -23.86
C PRO A 365 4.53 -1.31 -24.07
N LEU A 366 5.82 -1.58 -23.85
CA LEU A 366 6.44 -2.90 -23.93
C LEU A 366 6.48 -3.64 -22.58
N HIS A 367 5.71 -3.18 -21.58
CA HIS A 367 5.68 -3.74 -20.22
C HIS A 367 7.06 -3.76 -19.53
N LYS A 368 7.92 -2.80 -19.89
CA LYS A 368 9.24 -2.61 -19.27
C LYS A 368 9.24 -1.35 -18.40
N PRO A 369 10.02 -1.32 -17.30
CA PRO A 369 10.10 -0.15 -16.44
C PRO A 369 10.62 1.05 -17.25
N ILE A 370 9.98 2.19 -17.09
CA ILE A 370 10.46 3.45 -17.65
C ILE A 370 11.68 3.88 -16.83
N ILE A 371 12.72 4.30 -17.54
CA ILE A 371 13.96 4.79 -16.97
C ILE A 371 13.99 6.29 -17.17
N ASN A 372 14.25 7.04 -16.10
CA ASN A 372 14.38 8.49 -16.15
C ASN A 372 15.74 8.93 -16.73
N ASP A 373 15.92 10.24 -16.88
CA ASP A 373 17.18 10.85 -17.37
C ASP A 373 18.40 10.51 -16.48
N PHE A 374 18.17 10.09 -15.23
CA PHE A 374 19.19 9.65 -14.26
C PHE A 374 19.46 8.15 -14.26
N HIS A 375 18.95 7.40 -15.26
CA HIS A 375 19.10 5.94 -15.35
C HIS A 375 18.45 5.16 -14.19
N GLN A 376 17.45 5.75 -13.53
CA GLN A 376 16.69 5.13 -12.45
C GLN A 376 15.31 4.70 -12.94
N LYS A 377 14.83 3.55 -12.46
CA LYS A 377 13.45 3.12 -12.68
C LYS A 377 12.52 4.04 -11.92
N ILE A 378 11.42 4.44 -12.56
CA ILE A 378 10.44 5.34 -11.95
C ILE A 378 9.46 4.50 -11.12
N GLU A 379 9.44 4.71 -9.81
CA GLU A 379 8.44 4.12 -8.90
C GLU A 379 7.06 4.73 -9.14
N ILE A 380 6.02 3.93 -8.93
CA ILE A 380 4.64 4.40 -9.07
C ILE A 380 4.04 4.79 -7.71
N ASP A 381 3.35 5.92 -7.65
CA ASP A 381 2.46 6.23 -6.54
C ASP A 381 1.04 5.80 -6.90
N TYR A 382 0.45 4.90 -6.11
CA TYR A 382 -0.89 4.37 -6.35
C TYR A 382 -2.01 5.16 -5.69
N GLY A 383 -1.70 6.13 -4.84
CA GLY A 383 -2.66 7.06 -4.26
C GLY A 383 -3.91 6.41 -3.68
N THR A 384 -5.04 6.50 -4.40
CA THR A 384 -6.33 5.96 -3.96
C THR A 384 -6.35 4.43 -3.86
N PHE A 385 -5.53 3.71 -4.65
CA PHE A 385 -5.40 2.27 -4.50
C PHE A 385 -4.55 1.88 -3.28
N ASP A 386 -3.56 2.69 -2.88
CA ASP A 386 -2.85 2.49 -1.61
C ASP A 386 -3.80 2.67 -0.40
N GLN A 387 -4.77 3.59 -0.50
CA GLN A 387 -5.81 3.76 0.52
C GLN A 387 -6.72 2.53 0.62
N LEU A 388 -7.18 1.98 -0.51
CA LEU A 388 -7.95 0.74 -0.54
C LEU A 388 -7.15 -0.42 0.06
N PHE A 389 -5.92 -0.61 -0.44
CA PHE A 389 -5.00 -1.65 0.03
C PHE A 389 -4.81 -1.58 1.55
N THR A 390 -4.46 -0.40 2.07
CA THR A 390 -4.23 -0.22 3.50
C THR A 390 -5.53 -0.39 4.31
N GLY A 391 -6.66 0.14 3.82
CA GLY A 391 -7.97 -0.01 4.44
C GLY A 391 -8.38 -1.48 4.58
N MET A 392 -8.12 -2.29 3.56
CA MET A 392 -8.34 -3.73 3.59
C MET A 392 -7.46 -4.43 4.62
N LEU A 393 -6.14 -4.17 4.61
CA LEU A 393 -5.24 -4.77 5.60
C LEU A 393 -5.66 -4.41 7.03
N LYS A 394 -5.99 -3.14 7.28
CA LYS A 394 -6.50 -2.68 8.59
C LYS A 394 -7.72 -3.48 9.03
N LYS A 395 -8.72 -3.61 8.16
CA LYS A 395 -9.96 -4.31 8.49
C LYS A 395 -9.73 -5.79 8.78
N LEU A 396 -8.81 -6.45 8.07
CA LEU A 396 -8.51 -7.87 8.25
C LEU A 396 -7.60 -8.15 9.46
N PHE A 397 -6.65 -7.26 9.77
CA PHE A 397 -5.70 -7.48 10.88
C PHE A 397 -6.22 -7.07 12.24
N LEU A 398 -7.09 -6.06 12.31
CA LEU A 398 -7.67 -5.62 13.57
C LEU A 398 -8.29 -6.77 14.40
N PRO A 399 -9.13 -7.66 13.84
CA PRO A 399 -9.67 -8.79 14.60
C PRO A 399 -8.59 -9.75 15.10
N LEU A 400 -7.56 -10.02 14.29
CA LEU A 400 -6.44 -10.88 14.70
C LEU A 400 -5.68 -10.27 15.88
N LEU A 401 -5.38 -8.97 15.81
CA LEU A 401 -4.73 -8.22 16.89
C LEU A 401 -5.58 -8.15 18.16
N LEU A 402 -6.90 -8.02 18.02
CA LEU A 402 -7.84 -8.04 19.13
C LEU A 402 -7.83 -9.39 19.83
N ASN A 403 -7.94 -10.49 19.08
CA ASN A 403 -7.93 -11.85 19.64
C ASN A 403 -6.58 -12.17 20.30
N TYR A 404 -5.46 -11.81 19.65
CA TYR A 404 -4.13 -11.90 20.27
C TYR A 404 -4.07 -11.14 21.60
N SER A 405 -4.47 -9.87 21.60
CA SER A 405 -4.37 -8.99 22.76
C SER A 405 -5.26 -9.46 23.90
N PHE A 406 -6.48 -9.90 23.58
CA PHE A 406 -7.42 -10.45 24.55
C PHE A 406 -6.87 -11.72 25.20
N ALA A 407 -6.40 -12.68 24.41
CA ALA A 407 -5.80 -13.92 24.92
C ALA A 407 -4.55 -13.64 25.76
N ARG A 408 -3.65 -12.78 25.28
CA ARG A 408 -2.46 -12.31 26.00
C ARG A 408 -2.83 -11.70 27.35
N ASN A 409 -3.79 -10.78 27.39
CA ASN A 409 -4.18 -10.08 28.60
C ASN A 409 -4.77 -11.05 29.64
N ARG A 410 -5.60 -12.00 29.20
CA ARG A 410 -6.12 -13.07 30.08
C ARG A 410 -4.99 -13.92 30.65
N ALA A 411 -4.03 -14.34 29.83
CA ALA A 411 -2.86 -15.09 30.28
C ALA A 411 -2.00 -14.31 31.27
N LEU A 412 -1.69 -13.03 30.99
CA LEU A 412 -0.93 -12.16 31.89
C LEU A 412 -1.62 -11.95 33.24
N LEU A 413 -2.93 -11.71 33.24
CA LEU A 413 -3.71 -11.54 34.47
C LEU A 413 -3.76 -12.84 35.28
N PHE A 414 -3.98 -13.98 34.62
CA PHE A 414 -3.96 -15.28 35.29
C PHE A 414 -2.60 -15.55 35.93
N ALA A 415 -1.52 -15.35 35.18
CA ALA A 415 -0.15 -15.57 35.64
C ALA A 415 0.17 -14.71 36.88
N ARG A 416 -0.30 -13.45 36.90
CA ARG A 416 -0.12 -12.55 38.04
C ARG A 416 -1.00 -12.91 39.24
N GLN A 417 -2.19 -13.46 39.04
CA GLN A 417 -3.07 -13.88 40.13
C GLN A 417 -2.60 -15.17 40.81
N HIS A 418 -2.11 -16.13 40.03
CA HIS A 418 -1.73 -17.47 40.51
C HIS A 418 -0.23 -17.63 40.74
N LEU A 419 0.56 -16.59 40.43
CA LEU A 419 2.02 -16.55 40.55
C LEU A 419 2.74 -17.70 39.83
N SER A 420 2.06 -18.28 38.84
CA SER A 420 2.51 -19.38 38.01
C SER A 420 1.63 -19.41 36.75
N PHE A 421 2.16 -19.96 35.66
CA PHE A 421 1.39 -20.15 34.44
C PHE A 421 1.99 -21.25 33.58
N ASP A 422 1.12 -22.12 33.08
CA ASP A 422 1.44 -23.10 32.04
C ASP A 422 0.41 -23.05 30.91
N LEU A 423 0.74 -23.69 29.78
CA LEU A 423 -0.13 -23.74 28.60
C LEU A 423 -1.49 -24.40 28.90
N THR A 424 -1.54 -25.35 29.84
CA THR A 424 -2.76 -26.07 30.22
C THR A 424 -3.71 -25.24 31.08
N SER A 425 -3.21 -24.17 31.71
CA SER A 425 -3.97 -23.30 32.62
C SER A 425 -5.16 -22.59 31.95
N LEU A 426 -5.19 -22.50 30.62
CA LEU A 426 -6.28 -21.90 29.84
C LEU A 426 -6.88 -22.85 28.79
N ALA A 427 -6.61 -24.16 28.88
CA ALA A 427 -6.98 -25.15 27.87
C ALA A 427 -8.50 -25.20 27.57
N ASP A 428 -9.35 -24.86 28.54
CA ASP A 428 -10.81 -24.82 28.36
C ASP A 428 -11.30 -23.64 27.51
N THR A 429 -10.44 -22.66 27.24
CA THR A 429 -10.82 -21.41 26.57
C THR A 429 -9.99 -21.07 25.34
N ILE A 430 -8.85 -21.74 25.14
CA ILE A 430 -7.96 -21.50 23.99
C ILE A 430 -7.51 -22.86 23.45
N PRO A 431 -7.72 -23.15 22.14
CA PRO A 431 -7.40 -24.45 21.59
C PRO A 431 -5.88 -24.68 21.53
N VAL A 432 -5.45 -25.81 22.08
CA VAL A 432 -4.03 -26.25 22.07
C VAL A 432 -3.58 -26.70 20.67
N LYS A 433 -4.54 -27.02 19.79
CA LYS A 433 -4.34 -27.37 18.38
C LYS A 433 -5.22 -26.47 17.51
N PRO A 434 -4.73 -25.29 17.12
CA PRO A 434 -5.52 -24.36 16.33
C PRO A 434 -5.81 -24.92 14.93
N THR A 435 -7.03 -24.71 14.46
CA THR A 435 -7.52 -25.12 13.13
C THR A 435 -7.82 -23.92 12.23
N THR A 436 -8.06 -22.74 12.81
CA THR A 436 -8.23 -21.47 12.10
C THR A 436 -7.07 -20.51 12.38
N LEU A 437 -6.96 -19.43 11.59
CA LEU A 437 -5.95 -18.39 11.81
C LEU A 437 -6.24 -17.65 13.12
N THR A 438 -7.51 -17.36 13.39
CA THR A 438 -7.95 -16.74 14.66
C THR A 438 -7.49 -17.57 15.87
N GLU A 439 -7.77 -18.88 15.86
CA GLU A 439 -7.35 -19.80 16.92
C GLU A 439 -5.82 -19.86 17.05
N HIS A 440 -5.11 -19.82 15.91
CA HIS A 440 -3.65 -19.84 15.90
C HIS A 440 -3.06 -18.61 16.58
N VAL A 441 -3.64 -17.44 16.34
CA VAL A 441 -3.20 -16.18 16.94
C VAL A 441 -3.45 -16.15 18.45
N GLU A 442 -4.58 -16.67 18.92
CA GLU A 442 -4.84 -16.83 20.36
C GLU A 442 -3.86 -17.80 21.01
N TYR A 443 -3.57 -18.92 20.34
CA TYR A 443 -2.57 -19.91 20.80
C TYR A 443 -1.18 -19.29 20.94
N ILE A 444 -0.72 -18.53 19.93
CA ILE A 444 0.58 -17.81 19.99
C ILE A 444 0.64 -16.88 21.21
N ALA A 445 -0.43 -16.13 21.49
CA ALA A 445 -0.47 -15.21 22.63
C ALA A 445 -0.23 -15.92 23.96
N VAL A 446 -0.81 -17.11 24.13
CA VAL A 446 -0.63 -17.93 25.34
C VAL A 446 0.76 -18.53 25.41
N VAL A 447 1.27 -19.07 24.30
CA VAL A 447 2.64 -19.61 24.21
C VAL A 447 3.66 -18.56 24.62
N HIS A 448 3.50 -17.32 24.15
CA HIS A 448 4.39 -16.22 24.52
C HIS A 448 4.40 -15.94 26.02
N VAL A 449 3.24 -15.92 26.69
CA VAL A 449 3.18 -15.69 28.14
C VAL A 449 3.72 -16.90 28.91
N ALA A 450 3.41 -18.12 28.47
CA ALA A 450 3.92 -19.35 29.06
C ALA A 450 5.45 -19.47 28.97
N HIS A 451 6.04 -19.07 27.84
CA HIS A 451 7.48 -19.05 27.65
C HIS A 451 8.19 -18.22 28.74
N PHE A 452 7.61 -17.09 29.13
CA PHE A 452 8.20 -16.19 30.13
C PHE A 452 7.65 -16.37 31.56
N SER A 453 6.79 -17.34 31.82
CA SER A 453 6.17 -17.51 33.15
C SER A 453 7.19 -17.81 34.25
N GLY A 454 8.31 -18.44 33.88
CA GLY A 454 9.45 -18.70 34.78
C GLY A 454 10.04 -17.42 35.42
N LEU A 455 9.85 -16.25 34.81
CA LEU A 455 10.28 -14.97 35.40
C LEU A 455 9.60 -14.69 36.75
N ILE A 456 8.37 -15.17 36.96
CA ILE A 456 7.62 -14.94 38.19
C ILE A 456 8.32 -15.63 39.37
N GLY A 457 8.66 -16.91 39.21
CA GLY A 457 9.37 -17.70 40.23
C GLY A 457 10.78 -17.17 40.49
N ARG A 458 11.48 -16.74 39.41
CA ARG A 458 12.81 -16.10 39.54
C ARG A 458 12.74 -14.76 40.27
N GLY A 459 11.71 -13.96 40.01
CA GLY A 459 11.44 -12.73 40.74
C GLY A 459 11.30 -12.95 42.24
N MET A 460 10.54 -13.98 42.63
CA MET A 460 10.36 -14.33 44.04
C MET A 460 11.69 -14.74 44.67
N ALA A 461 12.44 -15.64 44.02
CA ALA A 461 13.73 -16.10 44.52
C ALA A 461 14.72 -14.95 44.71
N ASN A 462 14.82 -14.04 43.74
CA ASN A 462 15.70 -12.88 43.82
C ASN A 462 15.27 -11.92 44.94
N HIS A 463 13.97 -11.70 45.11
CA HIS A 463 13.42 -10.88 46.19
C HIS A 463 13.74 -11.48 47.57
N THR A 464 13.48 -12.78 47.77
CA THR A 464 13.83 -13.48 49.02
C THR A 464 15.33 -13.42 49.32
N ASN A 465 16.18 -13.43 48.29
CA ASN A 465 17.63 -13.33 48.40
C ASN A 465 18.17 -11.89 48.43
N LEU A 466 17.31 -10.86 48.41
CA LEU A 466 17.70 -9.44 48.38
C LEU A 466 18.60 -9.07 47.19
N THR A 467 18.37 -9.71 46.04
CA THR A 467 19.10 -9.53 44.77
C THR A 467 18.18 -9.11 43.63
N GLN A 468 16.98 -8.63 43.95
CA GLN A 468 16.01 -8.24 42.94
C GLN A 468 16.48 -7.06 42.08
N ALA A 469 15.99 -6.99 40.84
CA ALA A 469 16.12 -5.79 40.04
C ALA A 469 15.10 -4.72 40.46
N ASP A 470 15.59 -3.57 40.90
CA ASP A 470 14.75 -2.43 41.32
C ASP A 470 14.36 -1.50 40.15
N SER A 471 14.96 -1.68 38.98
CA SER A 471 14.65 -0.88 37.78
C SER A 471 14.63 -1.73 36.52
N LEU A 472 13.98 -1.22 35.47
CA LEU A 472 14.00 -1.86 34.14
C LEU A 472 15.43 -1.98 33.60
N SER A 473 16.32 -1.05 33.92
CA SER A 473 17.73 -1.09 33.52
C SER A 473 18.45 -2.24 34.20
N THR A 474 18.28 -2.38 35.52
CA THR A 474 18.85 -3.47 36.31
C THR A 474 18.30 -4.82 35.86
N PHE A 475 17.00 -4.91 35.60
CA PHE A 475 16.37 -6.12 35.04
C PHE A 475 16.94 -6.46 33.65
N SER A 476 17.13 -5.43 32.80
CA SER A 476 17.75 -5.63 31.49
C SER A 476 19.18 -6.14 31.60
N HIS A 477 19.94 -5.73 32.62
CA HIS A 477 21.26 -6.27 32.89
C HIS A 477 21.19 -7.74 33.34
N LEU A 478 20.27 -8.09 34.23
CA LEU A 478 20.05 -9.49 34.66
C LEU A 478 19.73 -10.39 33.46
N MET A 479 18.82 -9.96 32.57
CA MET A 479 18.45 -10.71 31.37
C MET A 479 19.63 -11.01 30.43
N LYS A 480 20.68 -10.19 30.47
CA LYS A 480 21.88 -10.34 29.62
C LYS A 480 23.01 -11.09 30.31
N ALA A 481 23.24 -10.79 31.59
CA ALA A 481 24.42 -11.21 32.32
C ALA A 481 24.24 -12.58 33.00
N ASP A 482 23.05 -12.88 33.49
CA ASP A 482 22.77 -14.14 34.18
C ASP A 482 22.49 -15.25 33.14
N PRO A 483 23.26 -16.36 33.14
CA PRO A 483 23.07 -17.46 32.19
C PRO A 483 21.65 -18.03 32.18
N VAL A 484 20.98 -18.05 33.35
CA VAL A 484 19.63 -18.60 33.49
C VAL A 484 18.62 -17.71 32.76
N PHE A 485 18.68 -16.40 32.97
CA PHE A 485 17.78 -15.48 32.28
C PHE A 485 18.12 -15.35 30.79
N ARG A 486 19.41 -15.39 30.44
CA ARG A 486 19.85 -15.37 29.03
C ARG A 486 19.39 -16.61 28.27
N SER A 487 19.29 -17.77 28.94
CA SER A 487 18.75 -18.99 28.34
C SER A 487 17.25 -18.90 28.03
N LEU A 488 16.51 -18.02 28.73
CA LEU A 488 15.10 -17.79 28.50
C LEU A 488 14.83 -16.99 27.21
N ASP A 489 15.63 -15.96 26.92
CA ASP A 489 15.54 -15.21 25.66
C ASP A 489 16.92 -14.72 25.22
N SER A 490 17.57 -15.51 24.38
CA SER A 490 18.89 -15.19 23.83
C SER A 490 18.90 -13.91 22.96
N ALA A 491 17.73 -13.49 22.47
CA ALA A 491 17.54 -12.30 21.65
C ALA A 491 16.97 -11.10 22.43
N TYR A 492 17.00 -11.13 23.77
CA TYR A 492 16.45 -10.07 24.63
C TYR A 492 16.90 -8.66 24.23
N ASP A 493 18.15 -8.50 23.80
CA ASP A 493 18.70 -7.21 23.38
C ASP A 493 17.94 -6.58 22.22
N LEU A 494 17.50 -7.40 21.26
CA LEU A 494 16.78 -6.97 20.07
C LEU A 494 15.31 -6.65 20.36
N ARG A 495 14.78 -7.07 21.52
CA ARG A 495 13.37 -6.86 21.87
C ARG A 495 13.04 -5.39 22.07
N SER A 496 11.81 -5.04 21.71
CA SER A 496 11.28 -3.68 21.88
C SER A 496 11.23 -3.26 23.34
N LYS A 497 11.31 -1.95 23.60
CA LYS A 497 11.17 -1.38 24.95
C LYS A 497 9.84 -1.78 25.62
N SER A 498 8.77 -1.85 24.83
CA SER A 498 7.45 -2.29 25.31
C SER A 498 7.47 -3.74 25.76
N THR A 499 8.07 -4.64 24.99
CA THR A 499 8.23 -6.06 25.36
C THR A 499 9.04 -6.21 26.64
N LYS A 500 10.18 -5.53 26.74
CA LYS A 500 11.05 -5.53 27.93
C LYS A 500 10.29 -5.10 29.18
N LYS A 501 9.38 -4.13 29.05
CA LYS A 501 8.49 -3.66 30.13
C LYS A 501 7.50 -4.74 30.57
N VAL A 502 6.93 -5.51 29.64
CA VAL A 502 6.06 -6.67 29.95
C VAL A 502 6.83 -7.76 30.70
N LEU A 503 8.03 -8.08 30.24
CA LEU A 503 8.88 -9.08 30.91
C LEU A 503 9.26 -8.63 32.32
N TYR A 504 9.60 -7.36 32.51
CA TYR A 504 9.89 -6.82 33.84
C TYR A 504 8.65 -6.82 34.75
N TRP A 505 7.47 -6.57 34.19
CA TRP A 505 6.20 -6.69 34.91
C TRP A 505 5.91 -8.12 35.35
N LEU A 506 6.16 -9.12 34.51
CA LEU A 506 6.04 -10.54 34.87
C LEU A 506 7.02 -10.91 35.98
N TYR A 507 8.27 -10.45 35.88
CA TYR A 507 9.27 -10.63 36.92
C TYR A 507 8.84 -10.04 38.27
N GLN A 508 8.32 -8.81 38.29
CA GLN A 508 7.81 -8.18 39.52
C GLN A 508 6.52 -8.82 40.05
N SER A 509 5.80 -9.61 39.26
CA SER A 509 4.45 -10.08 39.61
C SER A 509 4.39 -10.92 40.89
N SER A 510 5.49 -11.54 41.32
CA SER A 510 5.57 -12.32 42.55
C SER A 510 5.76 -11.49 43.82
N PHE A 511 6.33 -10.29 43.74
CA PHE A 511 6.66 -9.46 44.92
C PHE A 511 6.15 -8.02 44.82
N PHE A 512 5.40 -7.65 43.77
CA PHE A 512 4.95 -6.26 43.55
C PHE A 512 4.15 -5.65 44.71
N LYS A 513 3.46 -6.48 45.51
CA LYS A 513 2.67 -6.01 46.65
C LYS A 513 3.56 -5.46 47.77
N GLU A 514 4.80 -5.92 47.83
CA GLU A 514 5.82 -5.53 48.80
C GLU A 514 6.57 -4.27 48.36
N LEU A 515 6.45 -3.90 47.07
CA LEU A 515 7.02 -2.67 46.52
C LEU A 515 6.12 -1.44 46.75
N PRO A 516 6.71 -0.25 46.97
CA PRO A 516 6.03 1.04 46.88
C PRO A 516 5.33 1.23 45.54
N GLU A 517 4.20 1.95 45.52
CA GLU A 517 3.42 2.15 44.30
C GLU A 517 4.18 2.87 43.17
N SER A 518 5.16 3.69 43.53
CA SER A 518 6.07 4.39 42.61
C SER A 518 7.08 3.48 41.92
N GLU A 519 7.36 2.31 42.50
CA GLU A 519 8.37 1.34 42.01
C GLU A 519 7.74 0.18 41.23
N ARG A 520 6.40 0.07 41.29
CA ARG A 520 5.65 -0.93 40.54
C ARG A 520 5.64 -0.59 39.06
N VAL A 521 6.02 -1.57 38.23
CA VAL A 521 5.84 -1.47 36.78
C VAL A 521 4.35 -1.40 36.45
N ARG A 522 3.95 -0.35 35.73
CA ARG A 522 2.59 -0.17 35.19
C ARG A 522 2.63 -0.45 33.71
N LEU A 523 1.76 -1.33 33.18
CA LEU A 523 1.74 -1.63 31.75
C LEU A 523 1.03 -0.53 30.97
#